data_AF-A0A376WAH2-F1
#
_entry.id   AF-A0A376WAH2-F1
#
_cell.length_a   1.000
_cell.length_b   1.000
_cell.length_c   1.000
_cell.angle_alpha   90.00
_cell.angle_beta   90.00
_cell.angle_gamma   90.00
#
_symmetry.space_group_name_H-M   'P 1'
#
loop_
_entity.id
_entity.type
_entity.pdbx_description
1 polymer ?
#
loop_
_entity_poly.entity_id
_entity_poly.type
_entity_poly.pdbx_seq_one_letter_code
_entity_poly.pdbx_strand_id
1 'polypeptide(L)' 'MVIEHNLDVIKTADWIVDLGPEGGSGGGEILVSGTPETVAECEASHTARFLKPML' A
#
# COMPACT_ATOMS: atom_id res chain seq x y z
N MET A 1 4.83 -10.62 -8.90
CA MET A 1 4.24 -10.32 -7.58
C MET A 1 5.34 -10.45 -6.53
N VAL A 2 5.57 -9.40 -5.75
CA VAL A 2 6.64 -9.28 -4.76
C VAL A 2 6.03 -8.65 -3.51
N ILE A 3 6.51 -9.01 -2.32
CA ILE A 3 6.17 -8.34 -1.06
C ILE A 3 7.34 -7.40 -0.74
N GLU A 4 7.07 -6.11 -0.63
CA GLU A 4 8.11 -5.09 -0.48
C GLU A 4 7.64 -3.94 0.41
N HIS A 5 8.57 -3.27 1.07
CA HIS A 5 8.31 -2.12 1.93
C HIS A 5 9.05 -0.86 1.45
N ASN A 6 9.99 -1.00 0.51
CA ASN A 6 10.68 0.13 -0.11
C ASN A 6 9.76 0.89 -1.07
N LEU A 7 9.40 2.12 -0.68
CA LEU A 7 8.51 2.99 -1.43
C LEU A 7 9.03 3.37 -2.83
N ASP A 8 10.36 3.38 -3.04
CA ASP A 8 10.91 3.65 -4.37
C ASP A 8 10.61 2.54 -5.38
N VAL A 9 10.44 1.31 -4.90
CA VAL A 9 9.99 0.18 -5.72
C VAL A 9 8.48 0.23 -5.88
N ILE A 10 7.76 0.46 -4.78
CA ILE A 10 6.29 0.45 -4.73
C ILE A 10 5.67 1.51 -5.66
N LYS A 11 6.22 2.72 -5.71
CA LYS A 11 5.69 3.79 -6.57
C LYS A 11 5.77 3.49 -8.07
N THR A 12 6.64 2.56 -8.47
CA THR A 12 6.81 2.15 -9.87
C THR A 12 6.00 0.93 -10.25
N ALA A 13 5.25 0.35 -9.31
CA ALA A 13 4.44 -0.83 -9.58
C ALA A 13 3.20 -0.48 -10.41
N ASP A 14 2.84 -1.34 -11.36
CA ASP A 14 1.58 -1.19 -12.11
C ASP A 14 0.34 -1.44 -11.22
N TRP A 15 0.51 -2.26 -10.17
CA TRP A 15 -0.56 -2.68 -9.28
C TRP A 15 -0.05 -3.01 -7.88
N ILE A 16 -0.78 -2.58 -6.86
CA ILE A 16 -0.49 -2.80 -5.44
C ILE A 16 -1.68 -3.50 -4.79
N VAL A 17 -1.39 -4.42 -3.86
CA VAL A 17 -2.34 -4.99 -2.92
C VAL A 17 -1.82 -4.62 -1.54
N ASP A 18 -2.54 -3.76 -0.82
CA ASP A 18 -2.15 -3.31 0.51
C ASP A 18 -2.90 -4.08 1.59
N LEU A 19 -2.14 -4.59 2.56
CA LEU A 19 -2.63 -5.45 3.64
C LEU A 19 -2.46 -4.75 4.98
N GLY A 20 -3.46 -4.89 5.85
CA GLY A 20 -3.42 -4.31 7.19
C GLY A 20 -4.74 -4.55 7.92
N PRO A 21 -5.19 -3.63 8.81
CA PRO A 21 -4.57 -2.35 9.16
C PRO A 21 -3.25 -2.48 9.94
N GLU A 22 -3.06 -3.58 10.67
CA GLU A 22 -1.88 -3.80 11.51
C GLU A 22 -1.10 -5.05 11.06
N GLY A 23 0.03 -5.32 11.72
CA GLY A 23 0.76 -6.58 11.59
C GLY A 23 0.20 -7.70 12.48
N GLY A 24 0.49 -8.96 12.12
CA GLY A 24 0.15 -10.11 12.96
C GLY A 24 -1.37 -10.33 13.08
N SER A 25 -1.87 -10.51 14.31
CA SER A 25 -3.29 -10.81 14.57
C SER A 25 -4.23 -9.63 14.33
N GLY A 26 -3.71 -8.41 14.16
CA GLY A 26 -4.49 -7.22 13.83
C GLY A 26 -4.54 -6.91 12.33
N GLY A 27 -3.94 -7.76 11.50
CA GLY A 27 -3.91 -7.61 10.05
C GLY A 27 -4.61 -8.75 9.31
N GLY A 28 -4.25 -8.88 8.03
CA GLY A 28 -4.72 -9.96 7.16
C GLY A 28 -5.93 -9.58 6.30
N GLU A 29 -6.37 -8.32 6.36
CA GLU A 29 -7.39 -7.78 5.49
C GLU A 29 -6.76 -7.04 4.30
N ILE A 30 -7.43 -7.10 3.15
CA ILE A 30 -7.08 -6.26 2.00
C ILE A 30 -7.74 -4.91 2.23
N LEU A 31 -6.93 -3.89 2.52
CA LEU A 31 -7.44 -2.53 2.74
C LEU A 31 -7.80 -1.86 1.41
N VAL A 32 -6.92 -2.01 0.42
CA VAL A 32 -7.07 -1.45 -0.91
C VAL A 32 -6.26 -2.25 -1.92
N SER A 33 -6.74 -2.32 -3.15
CA SER A 33 -5.96 -2.85 -4.26
C SER A 33 -6.24 -2.05 -5.52
N GLY A 34 -5.17 -1.64 -6.22
CA GLY A 34 -5.27 -0.74 -7.35
C GLY A 34 -3.90 -0.24 -7.83
N THR A 35 -3.93 0.77 -8.69
CA THR A 35 -2.71 1.49 -9.09
C THR A 35 -2.10 2.25 -7.89
N PRO A 36 -0.83 2.70 -7.99
CA PRO A 36 -0.22 3.53 -6.95
C PRO A 36 -1.06 4.72 -6.51
N GLU A 37 -1.70 5.42 -7.45
CA GLU A 37 -2.57 6.57 -7.20
C GLU A 37 -3.84 6.15 -6.45
N THR A 38 -4.42 4.99 -6.81
CA THR A 38 -5.60 4.45 -6.12
C THR A 38 -5.28 4.10 -4.67
N VAL A 39 -4.13 3.46 -4.43
CA VAL A 39 -3.68 3.11 -3.08
C VAL A 39 -3.34 4.36 -2.27
N ALA A 40 -2.70 5.38 -2.86
CA ALA A 40 -2.34 6.62 -2.18
C ALA A 40 -3.53 7.41 -1.60
N GLU A 41 -4.75 7.19 -2.11
CA GLU A 41 -5.97 7.80 -1.59
C GLU A 41 -6.64 7.00 -0.45
N CYS A 42 -6.11 5.83 -0.08
CA CYS A 42 -6.66 5.02 1.00
C CYS A 42 -6.21 5.54 2.39
N GLU A 43 -7.08 6.25 3.11
CA GLU A 43 -6.75 6.80 4.44
C GLU A 43 -6.46 5.74 5.51
N ALA A 44 -7.02 4.54 5.36
CA ALA A 44 -6.80 3.43 6.29
C ALA A 44 -5.44 2.74 6.11
N SER A 45 -4.72 3.03 5.01
CA SER A 45 -3.48 2.37 4.65
C SER A 45 -2.26 3.12 5.19
N HIS A 46 -1.41 2.40 5.94
CA HIS A 46 -0.09 2.92 6.31
C HIS A 46 0.79 3.18 5.09
N THR A 47 0.74 2.30 4.08
CA THR A 47 1.46 2.45 2.81
C THR A 47 1.04 3.74 2.11
N ALA A 48 -0.26 4.01 2.00
CA ALA A 48 -0.81 5.20 1.35
C ALA A 48 -0.31 6.51 1.97
N ARG A 49 -0.23 6.56 3.31
CA ARG A 49 0.27 7.72 4.05
C ARG A 49 1.66 8.16 3.61
N PHE A 50 2.52 7.21 3.24
CA PHE A 50 3.89 7.48 2.79
C PHE A 50 4.04 7.47 1.27
N LEU A 51 3.17 6.78 0.55
CA LEU A 51 3.16 6.76 -0.92
C LEU A 51 2.65 8.07 -1.49
N LYS A 52 1.62 8.68 -0.88
CA LYS A 52 0.96 9.89 -1.38
C LYS A 52 1.90 11.08 -1.62
N PRO A 53 2.88 11.41 -0.75
CA PRO A 53 3.81 12.51 -1.00
C PRO A 53 4.89 12.22 -2.06
N MET A 54 4.99 10.99 -2.56
CA MET A 54 6.01 10.56 -3.52
C MET A 54 5.50 10.47 -4.97
N LEU A 55 4.20 10.70 -5.18
CA LEU A 55 3.52 10.74 -6.48
C LEU A 55 3.32 12.17 -6.98
#